data_AF-A0A972PYH5-F1
#
_entry.id   AF-A0A972PYH5-F1
#
_cell.length_a   1.000
_cell.length_b   1.000
_cell.length_c   1.000
_cell.angle_alpha   90.00
_cell.angle_beta   90.00
_cell.angle_gamma   90.00
#
_symmetry.space_group_name_H-M   'P 1'
#
loop_
_entity.id
_entity.type
_entity.pdbx_description
1 polymer ?
#
loop_
_entity_poly.entity_id
_entity_poly.type
_entity_poly.pdbx_seq_one_letter_code
_entity_poly.pdbx_strand_id
1 'polypeptide(L)'
;MLAGFLFASIGAAVSGARQRLTVVITSPRGCRYPWAMDRKKAFKAFARAYGAVILVALLLAAGVIYFLTRGGEARTELQLPGGETAEVTPTEKMRVRTAETQPVIDPADYTLTVGGKVERTLYLSYSDLLAMEAEERLVDLPCVEGWTETALWKGVRLSRLLDMAGVMEGADNVVFASPGGYTTSLTLPDIEETEPLLAYEVNGEPLPGEQGFPVRLVVPGRLGYKWIKWVTSVEVISGEYKGYWESRGYSNQAEAP
;
A
#
# COMPACT_ATOMS: atom_id res chain seq x y z
N MET A 1 19.07 -8.04 68.91
CA MET A 1 18.75 -6.60 69.10
C MET A 1 18.26 -6.05 67.76
N LEU A 2 17.04 -6.38 67.39
CA LEU A 2 15.81 -5.56 67.51
C LEU A 2 15.81 -4.35 66.57
N ALA A 3 15.12 -4.55 65.44
CA ALA A 3 14.70 -3.54 64.50
C ALA A 3 13.77 -2.52 65.19
N GLY A 4 14.16 -1.24 65.17
CA GLY A 4 13.33 -0.15 65.67
C GLY A 4 12.46 0.41 64.55
N PHE A 5 11.15 0.15 64.63
CA PHE A 5 10.13 0.79 63.80
C PHE A 5 10.09 2.30 64.06
N LEU A 6 10.28 3.11 63.02
CA LEU A 6 9.97 4.54 63.03
C LEU A 6 8.50 4.72 62.65
N PHE A 7 7.68 5.14 63.62
CA PHE A 7 6.30 5.58 63.37
C PHE A 7 6.31 6.94 62.67
N ALA A 8 5.71 7.02 61.49
CA ALA A 8 5.39 8.27 60.82
C ALA A 8 3.89 8.56 61.00
N SER A 9 3.54 9.50 61.86
CA SER A 9 2.17 10.01 61.98
C SER A 9 1.96 11.16 60.98
N ILE A 10 1.05 10.97 60.03
CA ILE A 10 0.67 11.98 59.04
C ILE A 10 -0.50 12.79 59.61
N GLY A 11 -0.23 14.03 60.03
CA GLY A 11 -1.29 15.00 60.36
C GLY A 11 -1.47 15.98 59.20
N ALA A 12 -2.66 15.98 58.58
CA ALA A 12 -3.03 16.97 57.57
C ALA A 12 -3.91 18.05 58.22
N ALA A 13 -3.41 19.28 58.31
CA ALA A 13 -4.21 20.46 58.63
C ALA A 13 -4.48 21.23 57.34
N VAL A 14 -5.77 21.45 57.04
CA VAL A 14 -6.23 22.16 55.84
C VAL A 14 -6.61 23.59 56.23
N SER A 15 -5.86 24.58 55.74
CA SER A 15 -6.39 25.92 55.47
C SER A 15 -5.69 26.52 54.26
N GLY A 16 -6.44 27.34 53.50
CA GLY A 16 -6.15 27.73 52.13
C GLY A 16 -4.85 28.49 51.87
N ALA A 17 -4.52 28.53 50.57
CA ALA A 17 -3.39 29.16 49.88
C ALA A 17 -2.09 28.32 49.75
N ARG A 18 -1.84 27.86 48.52
CA ARG A 18 -0.60 27.28 47.96
C ARG A 18 0.16 26.31 48.89
N GLN A 19 -0.20 25.03 48.79
CA GLN A 19 0.49 23.95 49.48
C GLN A 19 1.93 23.77 48.96
N ARG A 20 2.92 24.25 49.72
CA ARG A 20 4.21 23.57 49.83
C ARG A 20 4.10 22.62 51.01
N LEU A 21 4.04 21.32 50.74
CA LEU A 21 4.19 20.29 51.76
C LEU A 21 5.60 20.43 52.37
N THR A 22 5.68 21.03 53.55
CA THR A 22 6.92 21.06 54.32
C THR A 22 6.82 19.94 55.35
N VAL A 23 7.39 18.79 55.00
CA VAL A 23 7.54 17.67 55.95
C VAL A 23 8.65 18.05 56.92
N VAL A 24 8.29 18.40 58.15
CA VAL A 24 9.26 18.69 59.22
C VAL A 24 9.52 17.39 59.97
N ILE A 25 10.65 16.76 59.70
CA ILE A 25 11.14 15.59 60.44
C ILE A 25 11.99 16.10 61.60
N THR A 26 11.48 16.04 62.84
CA THR A 26 12.25 16.36 64.04
C THR A 26 12.92 15.10 64.59
N SER A 27 14.26 15.08 64.58
CA SER A 27 15.08 14.06 65.23
C SER A 27 15.46 14.52 66.65
N PRO A 28 15.53 13.63 67.68
CA PRO A 28 15.79 14.01 69.08
C PRO A 28 17.23 14.45 69.38
N ARG A 29 18.13 14.48 68.38
CA ARG A 29 19.49 14.98 68.55
C ARG A 29 19.77 15.92 67.38
N GLY A 30 20.03 17.19 67.70
CA GLY A 30 20.17 18.32 66.78
C GLY A 30 21.37 18.25 65.83
N CYS A 31 21.54 17.16 65.10
CA CYS A 31 22.43 17.08 63.95
C CYS A 31 21.73 17.65 62.72
N ARG A 32 22.09 18.87 62.33
CA ARG A 32 21.82 19.38 60.98
C ARG A 32 22.63 18.54 59.99
N TYR A 33 21.97 17.73 59.16
CA TYR A 33 22.63 17.10 58.02
C TYR A 33 22.91 18.16 56.94
N PRO A 34 24.16 18.44 56.54
CA PRO A 34 24.48 19.56 55.64
C PRO A 34 24.18 19.29 54.16
N TRP A 35 23.65 18.12 53.81
CA TRP A 35 23.55 17.69 52.42
C TRP A 35 22.13 17.83 51.88
N ALA A 36 21.60 19.06 51.86
CA ALA A 36 20.58 19.39 50.86
C ALA A 36 21.31 19.43 49.50
N MET A 37 21.49 18.27 48.87
CA MET A 37 22.13 18.18 47.56
C MET A 37 21.30 19.02 46.58
N ASP A 38 21.91 20.09 46.08
CA ASP A 38 21.29 20.97 45.09
C ASP A 38 20.82 20.11 43.91
N ARG A 39 19.50 20.09 43.67
CA ARG A 39 18.88 19.31 42.58
C ARG A 39 19.57 19.57 41.25
N LYS A 40 20.10 20.79 41.02
CA LYS A 40 20.84 21.15 39.81
C LYS A 40 22.22 20.47 39.75
N LYS A 41 22.90 20.28 40.89
CA LYS A 41 24.18 19.56 40.97
C LYS A 41 24.00 18.06 40.83
N ALA A 42 22.99 17.49 41.47
CA ALA A 42 22.63 16.07 41.32
C ALA A 42 22.24 15.75 39.86
N PHE A 43 21.46 16.62 39.22
CA PHE A 43 21.09 16.48 37.80
C PHE A 43 22.31 16.59 36.87
N LYS A 44 23.21 17.56 37.09
CA LYS A 44 24.45 17.68 36.29
C LYS A 44 25.38 16.48 36.47
N ALA A 45 25.46 15.90 37.67
CA ALA A 45 26.24 14.69 37.93
C ALA A 45 25.62 13.48 37.23
N PHE A 46 24.29 13.33 37.30
CA PHE A 46 23.56 12.27 36.61
C PHE A 46 23.68 12.36 35.09
N ALA A 47 23.50 13.56 34.52
CA ALA A 47 23.66 13.82 33.08
C ALA A 47 25.09 13.54 32.60
N ARG A 48 26.12 13.78 33.42
CA ARG A 48 27.52 13.44 33.09
C ARG A 48 27.83 11.95 33.21
N ALA A 49 27.25 11.27 34.20
CA ALA A 49 27.49 9.85 34.44
C ALA A 49 26.72 8.94 33.48
N TYR A 50 25.49 9.32 33.12
CA TYR A 50 24.57 8.46 32.37
C TYR A 50 24.08 9.07 31.06
N GLY A 51 24.40 10.33 30.76
CA GLY A 51 23.91 11.00 29.55
C GLY A 51 24.35 10.29 28.26
N ALA A 52 25.58 9.79 28.20
CA ALA A 52 26.07 9.01 27.07
C ALA A 52 25.34 7.65 26.95
N VAL A 53 25.10 6.97 28.08
CA VAL A 53 24.40 5.68 28.10
C VAL A 53 22.93 5.83 27.70
N ILE A 54 22.25 6.87 28.18
CA ILE A 54 20.87 7.18 27.82
C ILE A 54 20.79 7.56 26.34
N LEU A 55 21.72 8.36 25.82
CA LEU A 55 21.75 8.72 24.41
C LEU A 55 21.97 7.51 23.51
N VAL A 56 22.92 6.63 23.86
CA VAL A 56 23.16 5.38 23.13
C VAL A 56 21.93 4.48 23.17
N ALA A 57 21.28 4.33 24.33
CA ALA A 57 20.06 3.54 24.46
C ALA A 57 18.91 4.12 23.60
N LEU A 58 18.75 5.45 23.55
CA LEU A 58 17.76 6.11 22.70
C LEU A 58 18.07 5.94 21.22
N LEU A 59 19.34 6.02 20.80
CA LEU A 59 19.76 5.80 19.43
C LEU A 59 19.57 4.34 19.00
N LEU A 60 19.86 3.38 19.88
CA LEU A 60 19.60 1.96 19.62
C LEU A 60 18.10 1.69 19.56
N ALA A 61 17.30 2.24 20.47
CA ALA A 61 15.85 2.12 20.42
C ALA A 61 15.27 2.75 19.15
N ALA A 62 15.76 3.93 18.76
CA ALA A 62 15.38 4.58 17.51
C ALA A 62 15.82 3.77 16.29
N GLY A 63 17.01 3.15 16.31
CA GLY A 63 17.51 2.27 15.25
C GLY A 63 16.71 0.97 15.13
N VAL A 64 16.31 0.37 16.26
CA VAL A 64 15.43 -0.81 16.29
C VAL A 64 14.03 -0.45 15.83
N ILE A 65 13.45 0.66 16.31
CA ILE A 65 12.16 1.16 15.83
C ILE A 65 12.24 1.42 14.33
N TYR A 66 13.28 2.12 13.87
CA TYR A 66 13.51 2.38 12.45
C TYR A 66 13.56 1.09 11.64
N PHE A 67 14.34 0.09 12.08
CA PHE A 67 14.44 -1.20 11.42
C PHE A 67 13.13 -1.99 11.43
N LEU A 68 12.40 -2.00 12.54
CA LEU A 68 11.11 -2.69 12.67
C LEU A 68 10.00 -1.99 11.87
N THR A 69 10.01 -0.65 11.80
CA THR A 69 9.04 0.13 11.00
C THR A 69 9.37 0.15 9.52
N ARG A 70 10.65 -0.05 9.17
CA ARG A 70 11.15 -0.16 7.81
C ARG A 70 11.32 -1.63 7.45
N GLY A 71 10.33 -2.45 7.84
CA GLY A 71 10.24 -3.84 7.39
C GLY A 71 10.47 -3.86 5.89
N GLY A 72 11.49 -4.62 5.47
CA GLY A 72 11.78 -4.78 4.05
C GLY A 72 10.51 -5.17 3.31
N GLU A 73 10.35 -4.67 2.08
CA GLU A 73 9.28 -5.12 1.20
C GLU A 73 9.29 -6.65 1.21
N ALA A 74 8.17 -7.26 1.58
CA ALA A 74 8.11 -8.70 1.64
C ALA A 74 8.26 -9.21 0.22
N ARG A 75 9.34 -9.95 -0.04
CA ARG A 75 9.61 -10.61 -1.31
C ARG A 75 9.63 -12.11 -1.09
N THR A 76 9.12 -12.85 -2.06
CA THR A 76 9.21 -14.30 -2.12
C THR A 76 9.78 -14.71 -3.47
N GLU A 77 10.45 -15.84 -3.50
CA GLU A 77 10.95 -16.42 -4.74
C GLU A 77 9.81 -17.20 -5.40
N LEU A 78 9.52 -16.87 -6.67
CA LEU A 78 8.55 -17.57 -7.51
C LEU A 78 9.30 -18.30 -8.61
N GLN A 79 8.95 -19.56 -8.84
CA GLN A 79 9.47 -20.31 -9.97
C GLN A 79 8.65 -19.99 -11.23
N LEU A 80 9.31 -19.46 -12.25
CA LEU A 80 8.71 -19.11 -13.53
C LEU A 80 8.53 -20.36 -14.40
N PRO A 81 7.63 -20.35 -15.39
CA PRO A 81 7.43 -21.49 -16.30
C PRO A 81 8.69 -21.95 -17.05
N GLY A 82 9.63 -21.03 -17.27
CA GLY A 82 10.93 -21.31 -17.91
C GLY A 82 11.95 -22.02 -17.01
N GLY A 83 11.61 -22.30 -15.75
CA GLY A 83 12.48 -22.92 -14.75
C GLY A 83 13.39 -21.95 -13.99
N GLU A 84 13.44 -20.68 -14.42
CA GLU A 84 14.09 -19.58 -13.71
C GLU A 84 13.29 -19.18 -12.46
N THR A 85 13.92 -18.45 -11.55
CA THR A 85 13.25 -17.89 -10.38
C THR A 85 13.26 -16.36 -10.42
N ALA A 86 12.22 -15.75 -9.89
CA ALA A 86 12.09 -14.30 -9.76
C ALA A 86 11.64 -13.91 -8.34
N GLU A 87 12.15 -12.79 -7.84
CA GLU A 87 11.59 -12.18 -6.63
C GLU A 87 10.29 -11.45 -6.97
N VAL A 88 9.21 -11.83 -6.28
CA VAL A 88 7.89 -11.20 -6.40
C VAL A 88 7.37 -10.76 -5.04
N THR A 89 6.46 -9.79 -5.03
CA THR A 89 5.63 -9.48 -3.87
C THR A 89 4.65 -10.64 -3.65
N PRO A 90 4.62 -11.27 -2.46
CA PRO A 90 3.64 -12.30 -2.13
C PRO A 90 2.21 -11.77 -2.30
N THR A 91 1.35 -12.55 -2.95
CA THR A 91 -0.02 -12.15 -3.31
C THR A 91 -0.82 -11.67 -2.10
N GLU A 92 -0.67 -12.33 -0.96
CA GLU A 92 -1.35 -12.01 0.32
C GLU A 92 -0.82 -10.74 1.00
N LYS A 93 0.30 -10.20 0.52
CA LYS A 93 0.92 -8.95 1.03
C LYS A 93 0.82 -7.80 0.04
N MET A 94 0.29 -8.03 -1.16
CA MET A 94 0.05 -6.98 -2.14
C MET A 94 -0.90 -5.93 -1.57
N ARG A 95 -0.54 -4.66 -1.71
CA ARG A 95 -1.33 -3.55 -1.20
C ARG A 95 -2.60 -3.40 -2.02
N VAL A 96 -3.67 -3.09 -1.31
CA VAL A 96 -4.97 -2.81 -1.92
C VAL A 96 -5.21 -1.31 -1.93
N ARG A 97 -5.19 -0.73 -3.13
CA ARG A 97 -5.71 0.62 -3.39
C ARG A 97 -6.93 0.52 -4.29
N THR A 98 -8.01 1.15 -3.87
CA THR A 98 -9.27 1.20 -4.63
C THR A 98 -9.94 2.54 -4.39
N ALA A 99 -10.51 3.11 -5.44
CA ALA A 99 -11.33 4.32 -5.37
C ALA A 99 -12.83 4.00 -5.25
N GLU A 100 -13.18 2.71 -5.33
CA GLU A 100 -14.54 2.19 -5.27
C GLU A 100 -14.64 1.01 -4.29
N THR A 101 -15.88 0.66 -3.92
CA THR A 101 -16.12 -0.53 -3.09
C THR A 101 -15.89 -1.78 -3.93
N GLN A 102 -15.22 -2.78 -3.36
CA GLN A 102 -15.02 -4.06 -4.05
C GLN A 102 -16.38 -4.66 -4.46
N PRO A 103 -16.62 -4.89 -5.76
CA PRO A 103 -17.82 -5.55 -6.22
C PRO A 103 -17.79 -7.04 -5.86
N VAL A 104 -18.97 -7.62 -5.72
CA VAL A 104 -19.14 -9.08 -5.66
C VAL A 104 -19.47 -9.53 -7.07
N ILE A 105 -18.52 -10.20 -7.73
CA ILE A 105 -18.67 -10.72 -9.09
C ILE A 105 -18.62 -12.23 -9.04
N ASP A 106 -19.71 -12.88 -9.47
CA ASP A 106 -19.71 -14.31 -9.74
C ASP A 106 -19.04 -14.54 -11.12
N PRO A 107 -17.96 -15.34 -11.21
CA PRO A 107 -17.30 -15.61 -12.49
C PRO A 107 -18.22 -16.32 -13.49
N ALA A 108 -19.27 -17.02 -13.05
CA ALA A 108 -20.24 -17.66 -13.94
C ALA A 108 -21.15 -16.64 -14.65
N ASP A 109 -21.39 -15.49 -14.02
CA ASP A 109 -22.22 -14.40 -14.57
C ASP A 109 -21.37 -13.27 -15.19
N TYR A 110 -20.05 -13.36 -15.08
CA TYR A 110 -19.14 -12.34 -15.60
C TYR A 110 -19.19 -12.27 -17.13
N THR A 111 -19.33 -11.05 -17.64
CA THR A 111 -19.20 -10.75 -19.07
C THR A 111 -18.32 -9.51 -19.25
N LEU A 112 -17.26 -9.66 -20.05
CA LEU A 112 -16.47 -8.54 -20.58
C LEU A 112 -17.10 -8.09 -21.90
N THR A 113 -17.44 -6.81 -21.98
CA THR A 113 -17.87 -6.20 -23.26
C THR A 113 -16.69 -5.47 -23.91
N VAL A 114 -16.39 -5.79 -25.17
CA VAL A 114 -15.45 -5.02 -26.00
C VAL A 114 -16.24 -4.37 -27.12
N GLY A 115 -16.34 -3.04 -27.11
CA GLY A 115 -17.28 -2.32 -27.99
C GLY A 115 -16.82 -0.92 -28.36
N GLY A 116 -17.77 -0.07 -28.74
CA GLY A 116 -17.53 1.30 -29.21
C GLY A 116 -17.26 1.34 -30.72
N LYS A 117 -16.18 2.01 -31.12
CA LYS A 117 -15.73 2.19 -32.51
C LYS A 117 -15.02 0.93 -33.04
N VAL A 118 -15.76 -0.18 -33.09
CA VAL A 118 -15.29 -1.49 -33.55
C VAL A 118 -16.24 -2.07 -34.59
N GLU A 119 -15.74 -2.93 -35.48
CA GLU A 119 -16.53 -3.63 -36.49
C GLU A 119 -17.54 -4.60 -35.86
N ARG A 120 -17.14 -5.26 -34.77
CA ARG A 120 -18.00 -6.16 -34.00
C ARG A 120 -17.82 -5.95 -32.50
N THR A 121 -18.94 -5.79 -31.80
CA THR A 121 -18.94 -5.85 -30.34
C THR A 121 -18.76 -7.29 -29.88
N LEU A 122 -17.80 -7.52 -28.98
CA LEU A 122 -17.57 -8.81 -28.34
C LEU A 122 -18.23 -8.84 -26.96
N TYR A 123 -18.80 -9.99 -26.62
CA TYR A 123 -19.28 -10.32 -25.28
C TYR A 123 -18.57 -11.61 -24.87
N LEU A 124 -17.61 -11.51 -23.95
CA LEU A 124 -16.74 -12.62 -23.56
C LEU A 124 -17.05 -13.00 -22.12
N SER A 125 -17.41 -14.26 -21.88
CA SER A 125 -17.52 -14.80 -20.53
C SER A 125 -16.13 -14.95 -19.89
N TYR A 126 -16.10 -15.20 -18.58
CA TYR A 126 -14.84 -15.50 -17.90
C TYR A 126 -14.17 -16.75 -18.48
N SER A 127 -14.96 -17.80 -18.76
CA SER A 127 -14.45 -19.02 -19.38
C SER A 127 -13.91 -18.80 -20.80
N ASP A 128 -14.48 -17.86 -21.55
CA ASP A 128 -13.95 -17.53 -22.88
C ASP A 128 -12.54 -16.95 -22.74
N LEU A 129 -12.31 -16.02 -21.81
CA LEU A 129 -10.99 -15.44 -21.55
C LEU A 129 -9.97 -16.49 -21.11
N LEU A 130 -10.37 -17.45 -20.27
CA LEU A 130 -9.50 -18.55 -19.85
C LEU A 130 -9.15 -19.52 -20.99
N ALA A 131 -10.02 -19.64 -21.99
CA ALA A 131 -9.80 -20.50 -23.16
C ALA A 131 -8.94 -19.84 -24.25
N MET A 132 -8.68 -18.53 -24.15
CA MET A 132 -7.82 -17.81 -25.07
C MET A 132 -6.34 -18.07 -24.78
N GLU A 133 -5.49 -17.86 -25.79
CA GLU A 133 -4.04 -17.89 -25.61
C GLU A 133 -3.62 -16.78 -24.63
N ALA A 134 -3.02 -17.21 -23.52
CA ALA A 134 -2.59 -16.35 -22.44
C ALA A 134 -1.10 -16.01 -22.58
N GLU A 135 -0.73 -14.85 -22.06
CA GLU A 135 0.66 -14.45 -21.86
C GLU A 135 0.93 -14.23 -20.37
N GLU A 136 2.15 -14.57 -19.96
CA GLU A 136 2.66 -14.30 -18.61
C GLU A 136 3.73 -13.20 -18.67
N ARG A 137 3.61 -12.20 -17.81
CA ARG A 137 4.51 -11.05 -17.73
C ARG A 137 4.88 -10.76 -16.28
N LEU A 138 6.18 -10.78 -15.97
CA LEU A 138 6.71 -10.29 -14.70
C LEU A 138 6.79 -8.75 -14.78
N VAL A 139 5.97 -8.05 -14.01
CA VAL A 139 5.81 -6.59 -14.15
C VAL A 139 5.77 -5.91 -12.78
N ASP A 140 6.42 -4.75 -12.72
CA ASP A 140 6.34 -3.81 -11.61
C ASP A 140 5.07 -2.94 -11.71
N LEU A 141 4.32 -2.85 -10.62
CA LEU A 141 3.21 -1.93 -10.41
C LEU A 141 3.68 -0.78 -9.51
N PRO A 142 4.07 0.37 -10.07
CA PRO A 142 4.45 1.55 -9.30
C PRO A 142 3.22 2.36 -8.88
N CYS A 143 3.16 2.73 -7.60
CA CYS A 143 2.11 3.58 -7.06
C CYS A 143 2.59 5.03 -6.88
N VAL A 144 1.69 5.98 -7.09
CA VAL A 144 1.90 7.42 -6.83
C VAL A 144 2.28 7.72 -5.36
N GLU A 145 2.03 6.79 -4.45
CA GLU A 145 2.38 6.91 -3.03
C GLU A 145 3.82 6.49 -2.72
N GLY A 146 4.62 6.12 -3.73
CA GLY A 146 6.05 5.87 -3.57
C GLY A 146 6.40 4.44 -3.17
N TRP A 147 5.57 3.46 -3.54
CA TRP A 147 5.84 2.03 -3.38
C TRP A 147 5.63 1.30 -4.71
N THR A 148 6.33 0.18 -4.90
CA THR A 148 6.25 -0.65 -6.11
C THR A 148 6.03 -2.10 -5.71
N GLU A 149 5.24 -2.84 -6.50
CA GLU A 149 5.02 -4.27 -6.32
C GLU A 149 5.33 -5.03 -7.60
N THR A 150 6.20 -6.03 -7.50
CA THR A 150 6.56 -6.90 -8.64
C THR A 150 5.73 -8.16 -8.56
N ALA A 151 5.04 -8.54 -9.64
CA ALA A 151 4.30 -9.79 -9.69
C ALA A 151 4.28 -10.39 -11.09
N LEU A 152 4.09 -11.70 -11.16
CA LEU A 152 3.87 -12.40 -12.43
C LEU A 152 2.39 -12.36 -12.76
N TRP A 153 2.01 -11.64 -13.80
CA TRP A 153 0.63 -11.49 -14.25
C TRP A 153 0.36 -12.40 -15.43
N LYS A 154 -0.80 -13.05 -15.47
CA LYS A 154 -1.25 -13.83 -16.61
C LYS A 154 -2.60 -13.37 -17.11
N GLY A 155 -2.71 -13.23 -18.42
CA GLY A 155 -3.93 -12.74 -19.05
C GLY A 155 -3.93 -12.82 -20.56
N VAL A 156 -4.98 -12.28 -21.16
CA VAL A 156 -5.09 -12.10 -22.61
C VAL A 156 -4.52 -10.73 -22.97
N ARG A 157 -3.67 -10.67 -24.01
CA ARG A 157 -3.22 -9.39 -24.58
C ARG A 157 -4.41 -8.56 -25.04
N LEU A 158 -4.46 -7.30 -24.62
CA LEU A 158 -5.54 -6.40 -25.02
C LEU A 158 -5.60 -6.22 -26.54
N SER A 159 -4.44 -6.11 -27.21
CA SER A 159 -4.35 -5.98 -28.66
C SER A 159 -5.10 -7.10 -29.39
N ARG A 160 -5.01 -8.34 -28.88
CA ARG A 160 -5.73 -9.49 -29.47
C ARG A 160 -7.25 -9.29 -29.43
N LEU A 161 -7.79 -8.73 -28.35
CA LEU A 161 -9.22 -8.46 -28.22
C LEU A 161 -9.65 -7.34 -29.16
N LEU A 162 -8.82 -6.30 -29.29
CA LEU A 162 -9.05 -5.20 -30.22
C LEU A 162 -8.99 -5.66 -31.68
N ASP A 163 -8.05 -6.54 -32.03
CA ASP A 163 -7.95 -7.15 -33.36
C ASP A 163 -9.17 -8.01 -33.68
N MET A 164 -9.65 -8.81 -32.71
CA MET A 164 -10.86 -9.62 -32.86
C MET A 164 -12.13 -8.76 -33.02
N ALA A 165 -12.19 -7.61 -32.34
CA ALA A 165 -13.29 -6.66 -32.44
C ALA A 165 -13.24 -5.84 -33.75
N GLY A 166 -12.04 -5.66 -34.31
CA GLY A 166 -11.78 -4.86 -35.51
C GLY A 166 -11.91 -3.36 -35.21
N VAL A 167 -10.85 -2.74 -34.68
CA VAL A 167 -10.85 -1.28 -34.40
C VAL A 167 -11.09 -0.49 -35.69
N MET A 168 -12.10 0.38 -35.69
CA MET A 168 -12.47 1.18 -36.86
C MET A 168 -11.57 2.40 -37.06
N GLU A 169 -11.50 2.88 -38.30
CA GLU A 169 -10.75 4.09 -38.64
C GLU A 169 -11.20 5.32 -37.81
N GLY A 170 -10.22 6.13 -37.41
CA GLY A 170 -10.43 7.34 -36.62
C GLY A 170 -10.77 7.06 -35.15
N ALA A 171 -10.52 5.86 -34.63
CA ALA A 171 -10.36 5.60 -33.20
C ALA A 171 -8.93 5.90 -32.75
N ASP A 172 -8.76 6.38 -31.52
CA ASP A 172 -7.45 6.73 -30.94
C ASP A 172 -7.33 6.45 -29.44
N ASN A 173 -8.42 6.06 -28.78
CA ASN A 173 -8.48 5.84 -27.35
C ASN A 173 -9.31 4.60 -27.00
N VAL A 174 -8.94 3.93 -25.91
CA VAL A 174 -9.65 2.78 -25.35
C VAL A 174 -9.95 3.09 -23.89
N VAL A 175 -11.24 3.14 -23.56
CA VAL A 175 -11.75 3.41 -22.22
C VAL A 175 -12.05 2.09 -21.53
N PHE A 176 -11.65 1.99 -20.27
CA PHE A 176 -11.94 0.85 -19.41
C PHE A 176 -12.89 1.28 -18.30
N ALA A 177 -13.87 0.44 -18.00
CA ALA A 177 -14.79 0.68 -16.90
C ALA A 177 -14.98 -0.55 -16.02
N SER A 178 -15.25 -0.26 -14.75
CA SER A 178 -15.60 -1.20 -13.71
C SER A 178 -17.06 -0.99 -13.25
N PRO A 179 -17.69 -1.97 -12.59
CA PRO A 179 -19.05 -1.84 -12.08
C PRO A 179 -19.25 -0.72 -11.03
N GLY A 180 -18.22 -0.37 -10.26
CA GLY A 180 -18.31 0.65 -9.21
C GLY A 180 -18.15 2.08 -9.71
N GLY A 181 -18.03 2.27 -11.03
CA GLY A 181 -17.95 3.58 -11.68
C GLY A 181 -16.52 4.11 -11.82
N TYR A 182 -15.50 3.35 -11.46
CA TYR A 182 -14.13 3.69 -11.79
C TYR A 182 -13.86 3.51 -13.29
N THR A 183 -13.26 4.52 -13.92
CA THR A 183 -12.84 4.48 -15.32
C THR A 183 -11.42 4.99 -15.48
N THR A 184 -10.75 4.53 -16.53
CA THR A 184 -9.45 5.03 -17.01
C THR A 184 -9.40 4.79 -18.53
N SER A 185 -8.37 5.26 -19.20
CA SER A 185 -8.20 5.01 -20.63
C SER A 185 -6.75 4.93 -21.06
N LEU A 186 -6.49 4.30 -22.20
CA LEU A 186 -5.18 4.27 -22.85
C LEU A 186 -5.34 4.71 -24.30
N THR A 187 -4.36 5.43 -24.84
CA THR A 187 -4.34 5.69 -26.28
C THR A 187 -3.95 4.41 -27.02
N LEU A 188 -4.31 4.28 -28.31
CA LEU A 188 -3.82 3.15 -29.12
C LEU A 188 -2.28 3.07 -29.16
N PRO A 189 -1.52 4.18 -29.29
CA PRO A 189 -0.08 4.17 -29.13
C PRO A 189 0.40 3.66 -27.77
N ASP A 190 -0.26 4.02 -26.65
CA ASP A 190 0.10 3.48 -25.33
C ASP A 190 -0.09 1.96 -25.29
N ILE A 191 -1.14 1.43 -25.93
CA ILE A 191 -1.42 -0.01 -25.98
C ILE A 191 -0.37 -0.74 -26.79
N GLU A 192 0.08 -0.16 -27.91
CA GLU A 192 1.18 -0.70 -28.71
C GLU A 192 2.51 -0.69 -27.94
N GLU A 193 2.80 0.40 -27.21
CA GLU A 193 4.04 0.57 -26.45
C GLU A 193 4.11 -0.35 -25.23
N THR A 194 3.02 -0.42 -24.47
CA THR A 194 3.01 -1.07 -23.14
C THR A 194 2.56 -2.53 -23.18
N GLU A 195 2.00 -2.99 -24.31
CA GLU A 195 1.45 -4.34 -24.50
C GLU A 195 0.59 -4.82 -23.30
N PRO A 196 -0.49 -4.10 -22.94
CA PRO A 196 -1.23 -4.39 -21.72
C PRO A 196 -1.98 -5.72 -21.77
N LEU A 197 -2.19 -6.31 -20.59
CA LEU A 197 -2.94 -7.54 -20.40
C LEU A 197 -4.27 -7.27 -19.69
N LEU A 198 -5.32 -8.00 -20.10
CA LEU A 198 -6.45 -8.29 -19.21
C LEU A 198 -6.11 -9.55 -18.42
N ALA A 199 -5.56 -9.33 -17.23
CA ALA A 199 -5.06 -10.36 -16.34
C ALA A 199 -6.17 -10.99 -15.49
N TYR A 200 -6.07 -12.30 -15.29
CA TYR A 200 -6.97 -13.10 -14.45
C TYR A 200 -6.22 -14.01 -13.45
N GLU A 201 -4.89 -14.11 -13.54
CA GLU A 201 -4.03 -14.70 -12.50
C GLU A 201 -2.89 -13.73 -12.09
N VAL A 202 -2.42 -13.89 -10.86
CA VAL A 202 -1.23 -13.25 -10.30
C VAL A 202 -0.41 -14.28 -9.53
N ASN A 203 0.90 -14.32 -9.76
CA ASN A 203 1.85 -15.26 -9.16
C ASN A 203 1.43 -16.74 -9.28
N GLY A 204 0.79 -17.12 -10.40
CA GLY A 204 0.35 -18.49 -10.66
C GLY A 204 -0.97 -18.89 -9.98
N GLU A 205 -1.65 -17.96 -9.32
CA GLU A 205 -2.96 -18.17 -8.69
C GLU A 205 -4.01 -17.24 -9.28
N PRO A 206 -5.30 -17.61 -9.28
CA PRO A 206 -6.38 -16.68 -9.63
C PRO A 206 -6.29 -15.39 -8.82
N LEU A 207 -6.67 -14.26 -9.44
CA LEU A 207 -6.66 -12.97 -8.74
C LEU A 207 -7.44 -13.06 -7.42
N PRO A 208 -6.92 -12.49 -6.31
CA PRO A 208 -7.74 -12.18 -5.16
C PRO A 208 -8.85 -11.20 -5.52
N GLY A 209 -9.99 -11.30 -4.82
CA GLY A 209 -11.11 -10.38 -4.98
C GLY A 209 -10.71 -8.91 -4.93
N GLU A 210 -9.93 -8.54 -3.92
CA GLU A 210 -9.43 -7.17 -3.70
C GLU A 210 -8.41 -6.70 -4.74
N GLN A 211 -7.77 -7.64 -5.46
CA GLN A 211 -6.81 -7.39 -6.52
C GLN A 211 -7.43 -7.36 -7.92
N GLY A 212 -8.75 -7.53 -8.03
CA GLY A 212 -9.47 -7.30 -9.28
C GLY A 212 -10.14 -8.53 -9.88
N PHE A 213 -10.26 -9.65 -9.15
CA PHE A 213 -10.98 -10.82 -9.64
C PHE A 213 -12.39 -10.47 -10.15
N PRO A 214 -12.81 -10.94 -11.34
CA PRO A 214 -12.13 -11.96 -12.13
C PRO A 214 -11.07 -11.44 -13.11
N VAL A 215 -11.14 -10.17 -13.49
CA VAL A 215 -10.26 -9.58 -14.52
C VAL A 215 -9.84 -8.16 -14.14
N ARG A 216 -8.55 -7.86 -14.28
CA ARG A 216 -8.01 -6.50 -14.16
C ARG A 216 -7.17 -6.14 -15.39
N LEU A 217 -6.98 -4.85 -15.60
CA LEU A 217 -5.98 -4.34 -16.53
C LEU A 217 -4.60 -4.30 -15.86
N VAL A 218 -3.58 -4.75 -16.59
CA VAL A 218 -2.15 -4.69 -16.26
C VAL A 218 -1.47 -3.89 -17.35
N VAL A 219 -0.83 -2.77 -17.01
CA VAL A 219 -0.27 -1.81 -17.97
C VAL A 219 1.20 -1.54 -17.61
N PRO A 220 2.14 -2.36 -18.10
CA PRO A 220 3.57 -2.15 -17.87
C PRO A 220 4.01 -0.71 -18.16
N GLY A 221 4.89 -0.16 -17.32
CA GLY A 221 5.41 1.19 -17.50
C GLY A 221 4.43 2.34 -17.22
N ARG A 222 3.22 2.05 -16.72
CA ARG A 222 2.24 3.06 -16.29
C ARG A 222 1.96 2.96 -14.79
N LEU A 223 1.64 4.09 -14.16
CA LEU A 223 1.30 4.17 -12.75
C LEU A 223 0.02 3.37 -12.44
N GLY A 224 -0.05 2.82 -11.23
CA GLY A 224 -1.08 1.87 -10.81
C GLY A 224 -2.53 2.37 -10.91
N TYR A 225 -2.78 3.67 -11.01
CA TYR A 225 -4.14 4.17 -11.26
C TYR A 225 -4.64 3.88 -12.68
N LYS A 226 -3.76 3.56 -13.65
CA LYS A 226 -4.18 3.05 -14.97
C LYS A 226 -4.52 1.56 -14.93
N TRP A 227 -4.15 0.84 -13.86
CA TRP A 227 -4.32 -0.61 -13.73
C TRP A 227 -5.67 -0.94 -13.11
N ILE A 228 -6.75 -0.53 -13.79
CA ILE A 228 -8.14 -0.70 -13.34
C ILE A 228 -8.43 -2.16 -12.95
N LYS A 229 -9.16 -2.33 -11.84
CA LYS A 229 -9.62 -3.61 -11.32
C LYS A 229 -11.06 -3.88 -11.75
N TRP A 230 -11.46 -5.15 -11.75
CA TRP A 230 -12.85 -5.56 -12.02
C TRP A 230 -13.37 -5.05 -13.38
N VAL A 231 -12.54 -5.17 -14.42
CA VAL A 231 -12.87 -4.63 -15.75
C VAL A 231 -14.07 -5.39 -16.32
N THR A 232 -15.12 -4.66 -16.70
CA THR A 232 -16.30 -5.22 -17.36
C THR A 232 -16.56 -4.60 -18.73
N SER A 233 -15.95 -3.46 -19.03
CA SER A 233 -16.06 -2.79 -20.33
C SER A 233 -14.70 -2.34 -20.86
N VAL A 234 -14.49 -2.58 -22.15
CA VAL A 234 -13.43 -2.01 -22.99
C VAL A 234 -14.12 -1.32 -24.15
N GLU A 235 -14.10 0.00 -24.18
CA GLU A 235 -14.80 0.80 -25.18
C GLU A 235 -13.80 1.59 -26.02
N VAL A 236 -13.75 1.28 -27.31
CA VAL A 236 -12.94 2.02 -28.28
C VAL A 236 -13.68 3.29 -28.66
N ILE A 237 -13.00 4.43 -28.59
CA ILE A 237 -13.59 5.74 -28.90
C ILE A 237 -12.67 6.56 -29.80
N SER A 238 -13.15 7.75 -30.16
CA SER A 238 -12.34 8.79 -30.77
C SER A 238 -12.31 10.05 -29.91
N GLY A 239 -11.12 10.61 -29.76
CA GLY A 239 -10.85 11.75 -28.91
C GLY A 239 -10.35 11.35 -27.52
N GLU A 240 -9.75 12.32 -26.84
CA GLU A 240 -9.22 12.13 -25.49
C GLU A 240 -10.34 11.78 -24.49
N TYR A 241 -10.07 10.80 -23.64
CA TYR A 241 -10.87 10.52 -22.44
C TYR A 241 -10.03 10.74 -21.19
N LYS A 242 -10.69 11.26 -20.14
CA LYS A 242 -10.11 11.40 -18.80
C LYS A 242 -10.97 10.64 -17.82
N GLY A 243 -10.42 9.56 -17.28
CA GLY A 243 -11.06 8.71 -16.28
C GLY A 243 -11.11 9.34 -14.88
N TYR A 244 -11.22 8.48 -13.87
CA TYR A 244 -11.46 8.89 -12.50
C TYR A 244 -10.35 9.79 -11.96
N TRP A 245 -9.08 9.38 -12.02
CA TRP A 245 -8.00 10.21 -11.48
C TRP A 245 -7.55 11.29 -12.45
N GLU A 246 -7.62 11.01 -13.74
CA GLU A 246 -7.21 11.92 -14.81
C GLU A 246 -8.11 13.17 -14.84
N SER A 247 -9.42 13.00 -14.59
CA SER A 247 -10.35 14.13 -14.41
C SER A 247 -10.11 14.93 -13.12
N ARG A 248 -9.34 14.38 -12.16
CA ARG A 248 -8.97 15.01 -10.88
C ARG A 248 -7.56 15.61 -10.90
N GLY A 249 -6.97 15.78 -12.09
CA GLY A 249 -5.69 16.45 -12.28
C GLY A 249 -4.47 15.53 -12.30
N TYR A 250 -4.67 14.21 -12.28
CA TYR A 250 -3.58 13.26 -12.53
C TYR A 250 -3.22 13.24 -14.02
N SER A 251 -1.98 12.88 -14.34
CA SER A 251 -1.52 12.76 -15.73
C SER A 251 -2.36 11.73 -16.50
N ASN A 252 -2.71 12.03 -17.74
CA ASN A 252 -3.45 11.07 -18.56
C ASN A 252 -2.55 9.94 -19.07
N GLN A 253 -1.31 10.28 -19.45
CA GLN A 253 -0.29 9.31 -19.87
C GLN A 253 0.18 8.43 -18.73
N ALA A 254 0.30 9.00 -17.52
CA ALA A 254 0.64 8.27 -16.30
C ALA A 254 1.94 7.44 -16.38
N GLU A 255 2.95 7.95 -17.08
CA GLU A 255 4.26 7.30 -17.18
C GLU A 255 4.83 6.97 -15.80
N ALA A 256 5.24 5.72 -15.63
CA ALA A 256 5.98 5.30 -14.46
C ALA A 256 7.44 5.79 -14.55
N PRO A 257 8.06 6.17 -13.41
CA PRO A 257 9.47 6.54 -13.36
C PRO A 257 10.41 5.36 -13.58
#